data_AF-A0AAU6AB30-F1
#
_entry.id   AF-A0AAU6AB30-F1
#
_cell.length_a   1.000
_cell.length_b   1.000
_cell.length_c   1.000
_cell.angle_alpha   90.00
_cell.angle_beta   90.00
_cell.angle_gamma   90.00
#
_symmetry.space_group_name_H-M   'P 1'
#
loop_
_entity.id
_entity.type
_entity.pdbx_description
1 polymer ?
#
loop_
_entity_poly.entity_id
_entity_poly.type
_entity_poly.pdbx_seq_one_letter_code
_entity_poly.pdbx_strand_id
1 'polypeptide(L)'
;MFAERPQHKRWEMVSVVDLDTPKLPDIALDHDGYATAVAADGNKHLAADANLLRTAILDNFAAGGTNTGTKVFAPTKASKRQIEVHDKTGTRYGAQGTTVFAGATNRYTDAYALKTTDGGALILFSHTHTQTDAVAHSGLQINPGKDDRAWLHDVPRTSITYTFVCNDAATVPAKAEPSRLIGYTCARTDASGPPVPSWSDRA
;
A
#
# COMPACT_ATOMS: atom_id res chain seq x y z
N MET A 1 -2.48 5.08 -9.76
CA MET A 1 -2.12 4.81 -11.18
C MET A 1 -1.33 5.99 -11.74
N PHE A 2 -0.58 5.85 -12.82
CA PHE A 2 -0.02 7.01 -13.52
C PHE A 2 -0.92 7.38 -14.69
N ALA A 3 -1.19 8.68 -14.88
CA ALA A 3 -1.87 9.19 -16.05
C ALA A 3 -0.98 10.21 -16.75
N GLU A 4 -0.99 10.19 -18.08
CA GLU A 4 -0.34 11.23 -18.86
C GLU A 4 -1.16 12.52 -18.73
N ARG A 5 -0.49 13.62 -18.35
CA ARG A 5 -1.03 14.98 -18.46
C ARG A 5 -0.74 15.48 -19.87
N PRO A 6 -1.73 15.53 -20.79
CA PRO A 6 -1.45 15.82 -22.20
C PRO A 6 -0.83 17.21 -22.41
N GLN A 7 -1.18 18.17 -21.54
CA GLN A 7 -0.71 19.56 -21.58
C GLN A 7 0.79 19.69 -21.26
N HIS A 8 1.35 18.73 -20.52
CA HIS A 8 2.74 18.79 -20.04
C HIS A 8 3.61 17.63 -20.54
N LYS A 9 3.04 16.65 -21.26
CA LYS A 9 3.74 15.42 -21.70
C LYS A 9 4.51 14.74 -20.56
N ARG A 10 3.92 14.74 -19.36
CA ARG A 10 4.47 14.12 -18.16
C ARG A 10 3.48 13.12 -17.59
N TRP A 11 4.03 12.05 -17.05
CA TRP A 11 3.28 11.07 -16.28
C TRP A 11 3.23 11.52 -14.82
N GLU A 12 2.01 11.65 -14.29
CA GLU A 12 1.77 12.00 -12.89
C GLU A 12 1.01 10.89 -12.20
N MET A 13 1.28 10.69 -10.92
CA MET A 13 0.46 9.79 -10.12
C MET A 13 -0.93 10.41 -9.95
N VAL A 14 -1.95 9.61 -10.25
CA VAL A 14 -3.34 9.84 -9.90
C VAL A 14 -3.73 8.86 -8.81
N SER A 15 -4.33 9.41 -7.74
CA SER A 15 -4.96 8.60 -6.70
C SER A 15 -6.28 8.05 -7.20
N VAL A 16 -6.33 6.74 -7.40
CA VAL A 16 -7.53 5.98 -7.77
C VAL A 16 -7.55 4.74 -6.90
N VAL A 17 -8.69 4.50 -6.26
CA VAL A 17 -8.87 3.38 -5.34
C VAL A 17 -10.12 2.61 -5.74
N ASP A 18 -9.97 1.30 -5.96
CA ASP A 18 -11.10 0.41 -6.13
C ASP A 18 -11.70 0.09 -4.77
N LEU A 19 -12.95 0.51 -4.56
CA LEU A 19 -13.64 0.36 -3.30
C LEU A 19 -14.24 -1.04 -3.16
N ASP A 20 -14.11 -1.63 -1.97
CA ASP A 20 -14.73 -2.93 -1.65
C ASP A 20 -16.23 -2.83 -1.35
N THR A 21 -16.70 -1.62 -1.05
CA THR A 21 -18.10 -1.32 -0.77
C THR A 21 -18.60 -0.29 -1.77
N PRO A 22 -19.77 -0.50 -2.40
CA PRO A 22 -20.38 0.52 -3.24
C PRO A 22 -20.94 1.69 -2.43
N LYS A 23 -21.16 1.51 -1.12
CA LYS A 23 -21.67 2.55 -0.24
C LYS A 23 -20.52 3.36 0.33
N LEU A 24 -20.45 4.63 -0.08
CA LEU A 24 -19.60 5.67 0.50
C LEU A 24 -20.33 6.35 1.67
N PRO A 25 -19.59 6.97 2.60
CA PRO A 25 -20.21 7.84 3.61
C PRO A 25 -20.79 9.10 2.96
N ASP A 26 -21.83 9.64 3.57
CA ASP A 26 -22.41 10.90 3.11
C ASP A 26 -21.42 12.05 3.38
N ILE A 27 -21.10 12.80 2.33
CA ILE A 27 -20.16 13.92 2.39
C ILE A 27 -20.88 15.17 2.87
N ALA A 28 -20.30 15.86 3.85
CA ALA A 28 -20.80 17.15 4.31
C ALA A 28 -20.51 18.22 3.24
N LEU A 29 -21.55 18.98 2.89
CA LEU A 29 -21.45 20.11 1.97
C LEU A 29 -21.32 21.43 2.74
N ASP A 30 -20.62 22.39 2.16
CA ASP A 30 -20.57 23.77 2.64
C ASP A 30 -21.85 24.54 2.24
N HIS A 31 -21.89 25.84 2.57
CA HIS A 31 -23.05 26.69 2.30
C HIS A 31 -23.39 26.85 0.80
N ASP A 32 -22.41 26.61 -0.07
CA ASP A 32 -22.56 26.72 -1.53
C ASP A 32 -22.88 25.35 -2.17
N GLY A 33 -22.92 24.28 -1.37
CA GLY A 33 -23.20 22.92 -1.83
C GLY A 33 -21.96 22.16 -2.29
N TYR A 34 -20.74 22.63 -2.02
CA TYR A 34 -19.50 21.91 -2.34
C TYR A 34 -19.05 21.01 -1.20
N ALA A 35 -18.33 19.93 -1.53
CA ALA A 35 -17.77 19.02 -0.53
C ALA A 35 -16.80 19.76 0.41
N THR A 36 -17.00 19.61 1.72
CA THR A 36 -16.17 20.28 2.73
C THR A 36 -14.85 19.54 2.92
N ALA A 37 -13.74 20.18 2.60
CA ALA A 37 -12.39 19.66 2.88
C ALA A 37 -12.05 19.77 4.38
N VAL A 38 -11.31 18.80 4.90
CA VAL A 38 -10.70 18.82 6.23
C VAL A 38 -9.24 18.40 6.15
N ALA A 39 -8.44 18.73 7.17
CA ALA A 39 -7.06 18.27 7.22
C ALA A 39 -7.02 16.74 7.37
N ALA A 40 -6.28 16.07 6.48
CA ALA A 40 -6.02 14.63 6.54
C ALA A 40 -4.92 14.29 7.56
N ASP A 41 -4.02 15.24 7.82
CA ASP A 41 -2.91 15.13 8.76
C ASP A 41 -3.12 16.04 9.97
N GLY A 42 -2.80 15.56 11.17
CA GLY A 42 -2.82 16.37 12.40
C GLY A 42 -4.20 16.86 12.87
N ASN A 43 -5.29 16.38 12.26
CA ASN A 43 -6.65 16.76 12.65
C ASN A 43 -7.07 16.07 13.96
N LYS A 44 -7.06 16.82 15.04
CA LYS A 44 -7.39 16.35 16.40
C LYS A 44 -8.86 15.96 16.61
N HIS A 45 -9.72 16.26 15.64
CA HIS A 45 -11.13 15.87 15.67
C HIS A 45 -11.40 14.53 14.98
N LEU A 46 -10.36 13.85 14.48
CA LEU A 46 -10.46 12.54 13.86
C LEU A 46 -9.72 11.49 14.69
N ALA A 47 -10.21 10.25 14.65
CA ALA A 47 -9.62 9.13 15.37
C ALA A 47 -8.19 8.77 14.91
N ALA A 48 -7.90 9.01 13.63
CA ALA A 48 -6.63 8.72 13.00
C ALA A 48 -6.32 9.74 11.91
N ASP A 49 -5.05 10.08 11.76
CA ASP A 49 -4.56 10.86 10.63
C ASP A 49 -3.96 9.94 9.55
N ALA A 50 -3.63 10.49 8.38
CA ALA A 50 -3.11 9.69 7.28
C ALA A 50 -1.80 8.95 7.63
N ASN A 51 -0.96 9.49 8.51
CA ASN A 51 0.28 8.84 8.95
C ASN A 51 0.03 7.61 9.83
N LEU A 52 -0.92 7.70 10.76
CA LEU A 52 -1.35 6.55 11.55
C LEU A 52 -1.99 5.48 10.66
N LEU A 53 -2.82 5.88 9.70
CA LEU A 53 -3.42 4.96 8.73
C LEU A 53 -2.36 4.24 7.89
N ARG A 54 -1.35 4.95 7.37
CA ARG A 54 -0.21 4.35 6.65
C ARG A 54 0.55 3.35 7.52
N THR A 55 0.84 3.73 8.76
CA THR A 55 1.56 2.87 9.71
C THR A 55 0.79 1.56 9.96
N ALA A 56 -0.52 1.66 10.17
CA ALA A 56 -1.40 0.52 10.36
C ALA A 56 -1.47 -0.41 9.13
N ILE A 57 -1.47 0.15 7.92
CA ILE A 57 -1.42 -0.64 6.68
C ILE A 57 -0.08 -1.36 6.53
N LEU A 58 1.03 -0.67 6.77
CA LEU A 58 2.36 -1.28 6.70
C LEU A 58 2.50 -2.42 7.71
N ASP A 59 1.92 -2.28 8.89
CA ASP A 59 1.86 -3.33 9.91
C ASP A 59 0.98 -4.52 9.49
N ASN A 60 -0.12 -4.31 8.76
CA ASN A 60 -0.91 -5.41 8.19
C ASN A 60 -0.07 -6.30 7.28
N PHE A 61 0.77 -5.71 6.42
CA PHE A 61 1.67 -6.46 5.54
C PHE A 61 2.87 -7.07 6.28
N ALA A 62 3.49 -6.32 7.19
CA ALA A 62 4.73 -6.72 7.83
C ALA A 62 4.55 -7.72 8.97
N ALA A 63 3.47 -7.59 9.76
CA ALA A 63 3.28 -8.34 11.00
C ALA A 63 1.84 -8.80 11.22
N GLY A 64 1.05 -8.93 10.15
CA GLY A 64 -0.34 -9.38 10.22
C GLY A 64 -1.24 -8.42 11.02
N GLY A 65 -0.85 -7.16 11.17
CA GLY A 65 -1.65 -6.14 11.87
C GLY A 65 -1.57 -6.21 13.40
N THR A 66 -0.66 -7.00 13.95
CA THR A 66 -0.56 -7.26 15.40
C THR A 66 -0.09 -6.05 16.21
N ASN A 67 0.70 -5.14 15.62
CA ASN A 67 1.27 -4.02 16.37
C ASN A 67 0.34 -2.80 16.38
N THR A 68 -0.22 -2.44 15.22
CA THR A 68 -1.05 -1.25 15.01
C THR A 68 -2.24 -1.49 14.11
N GLY A 69 -2.13 -2.36 13.11
CA GLY A 69 -3.15 -2.57 12.07
C GLY A 69 -4.54 -2.88 12.62
N THR A 70 -4.64 -3.92 13.44
CA THR A 70 -5.89 -4.37 14.09
C THR A 70 -6.40 -3.44 15.19
N LYS A 71 -5.57 -2.50 15.66
CA LYS A 71 -5.95 -1.49 16.66
C LYS A 71 -6.55 -0.26 16.00
N VAL A 72 -6.03 0.13 14.84
CA VAL A 72 -6.48 1.30 14.07
C VAL A 72 -7.68 0.95 13.20
N PHE A 73 -7.70 -0.23 12.58
CA PHE A 73 -8.75 -0.63 11.66
C PHE A 73 -9.71 -1.65 12.26
N ALA A 74 -11.01 -1.38 12.14
CA ALA A 74 -12.00 -2.44 12.21
C ALA A 74 -11.78 -3.44 11.06
N PRO A 75 -12.11 -4.73 11.24
CA PRO A 75 -12.00 -5.71 10.17
C PRO A 75 -12.89 -5.35 8.96
N THR A 76 -12.26 -5.19 7.80
CA THR A 76 -12.92 -4.98 6.49
C THR A 76 -12.37 -5.97 5.48
N LYS A 77 -12.98 -6.06 4.29
CA LYS A 77 -12.44 -6.89 3.19
C LYS A 77 -11.03 -6.41 2.79
N ALA A 78 -10.79 -5.11 2.79
CA ALA A 78 -9.49 -4.52 2.48
C ALA A 78 -8.43 -4.91 3.53
N SER A 79 -8.68 -4.65 4.82
CA SER A 79 -7.69 -4.95 5.87
C SER A 79 -7.44 -6.45 6.01
N LYS A 80 -8.47 -7.29 5.86
CA LYS A 80 -8.32 -8.75 5.83
C LYS A 80 -7.45 -9.23 4.67
N ARG A 81 -7.58 -8.65 3.47
CA ARG A 81 -6.72 -9.00 2.33
C ARG A 81 -5.25 -8.65 2.57
N GLN A 82 -4.97 -7.52 3.23
CA GLN A 82 -3.60 -7.14 3.58
C GLN A 82 -2.96 -8.14 4.57
N ILE A 83 -3.70 -8.55 5.60
CA ILE A 83 -3.26 -9.56 6.57
C ILE A 83 -3.12 -10.93 5.90
N GLU A 84 -4.05 -11.31 5.01
CA GLU A 84 -3.97 -12.56 4.27
C GLU A 84 -2.73 -12.61 3.35
N VAL A 85 -2.33 -11.47 2.76
CA VAL A 85 -1.07 -11.37 2.01
C VAL A 85 0.12 -11.66 2.91
N HIS A 86 0.16 -11.12 4.13
CA HIS A 86 1.19 -11.45 5.12
C HIS A 86 1.23 -12.96 5.39
N ASP A 87 0.09 -13.54 5.79
CA ASP A 87 -0.01 -14.94 6.21
C ASP A 87 0.39 -15.92 5.10
N LYS A 88 -0.10 -15.67 3.87
CA LYS A 88 0.14 -16.56 2.73
C LYS A 88 1.53 -16.40 2.15
N THR A 89 2.03 -15.16 2.09
CA THR A 89 3.29 -14.90 1.37
C THR A 89 4.50 -15.19 2.26
N GLY A 90 4.41 -14.95 3.58
CA GLY A 90 5.51 -15.23 4.50
C GLY A 90 5.93 -16.70 4.55
N THR A 91 5.02 -17.63 4.23
CA THR A 91 5.27 -19.09 4.32
C THR A 91 5.41 -19.78 2.97
N ARG A 92 5.19 -19.08 1.85
CA ARG A 92 5.04 -19.70 0.52
C ARG A 92 6.26 -20.48 0.01
N TYR A 93 7.46 -20.14 0.49
CA TYR A 93 8.70 -20.79 0.08
C TYR A 93 9.15 -21.89 1.04
N GLY A 94 8.43 -22.12 2.15
CA GLY A 94 8.82 -23.11 3.17
C GLY A 94 10.29 -22.97 3.58
N ALA A 95 11.05 -24.06 3.51
CA ALA A 95 12.48 -24.06 3.82
C ALA A 95 13.39 -23.55 2.69
N GLN A 96 12.85 -23.23 1.51
CA GLN A 96 13.64 -22.85 0.33
C GLN A 96 13.93 -21.34 0.26
N GLY A 97 13.22 -20.53 1.03
CA GLY A 97 13.38 -19.09 1.00
C GLY A 97 12.44 -18.37 1.96
N THR A 98 12.50 -17.06 1.92
CA THR A 98 11.70 -16.17 2.77
C THR A 98 11.03 -15.11 1.92
N THR A 99 9.93 -14.56 2.44
CA THR A 99 9.38 -13.29 1.99
C THR A 99 9.21 -12.36 3.18
N VAL A 100 9.72 -11.13 3.06
CA VAL A 100 9.63 -10.10 4.10
C VAL A 100 9.01 -8.84 3.52
N PHE A 101 8.04 -8.27 4.23
CA PHE A 101 7.46 -6.97 3.90
C PHE A 101 8.03 -5.87 4.78
N ALA A 102 8.22 -4.69 4.22
CA ALA A 102 8.68 -3.51 4.95
C ALA A 102 8.06 -2.23 4.38
N GLY A 103 7.94 -1.20 5.22
CA GLY A 103 7.67 0.15 4.74
C GLY A 103 8.85 0.68 3.92
N ALA A 104 8.55 1.44 2.88
CA ALA A 104 9.55 2.10 2.05
C ALA A 104 9.29 3.61 1.98
N THR A 105 10.28 4.36 1.51
CA THR A 105 10.15 5.81 1.35
C THR A 105 8.96 6.13 0.46
N ASN A 106 7.95 6.75 1.05
CA ASN A 106 6.78 7.18 0.30
C ASN A 106 7.01 8.57 -0.30
N ARG A 107 7.29 8.63 -1.60
CA ARG A 107 7.43 9.91 -2.34
C ARG A 107 6.11 10.69 -2.40
N TYR A 108 4.97 10.02 -2.26
CA TYR A 108 3.64 10.59 -2.46
C TYR A 108 2.96 10.85 -1.12
N THR A 109 3.48 11.81 -0.37
CA THR A 109 3.05 12.05 1.01
C THR A 109 1.70 12.74 1.13
N ASP A 110 1.19 13.33 0.05
CA ASP A 110 -0.08 14.04 0.06
C ASP A 110 -1.23 13.12 0.48
N ALA A 111 -2.13 13.68 1.28
CA ALA A 111 -3.36 13.05 1.71
C ALA A 111 -4.50 14.06 1.64
N TYR A 112 -5.67 13.59 1.23
CA TYR A 112 -6.85 14.41 0.99
C TYR A 112 -8.00 13.87 1.82
N ALA A 113 -8.73 14.75 2.50
CA ALA A 113 -9.85 14.35 3.34
C ALA A 113 -11.09 15.22 3.11
N LEU A 114 -12.23 14.56 2.96
CA LEU A 114 -13.55 15.19 2.91
C LEU A 114 -14.30 14.90 4.19
N LYS A 115 -14.92 15.92 4.77
CA LYS A 115 -15.76 15.78 5.97
C LYS A 115 -16.99 14.94 5.66
N THR A 116 -17.34 14.03 6.55
CA THR A 116 -18.59 13.26 6.48
C THR A 116 -19.67 13.90 7.36
N THR A 117 -20.95 13.64 7.05
CA THR A 117 -22.10 14.25 7.76
C THR A 117 -22.17 13.87 9.24
N ASP A 118 -21.61 12.71 9.61
CA ASP A 118 -21.45 12.25 10.99
C ASP A 118 -20.27 12.89 11.75
N GLY A 119 -19.57 13.83 11.10
CA GLY A 119 -18.45 14.58 11.65
C GLY A 119 -17.07 13.93 11.46
N GLY A 120 -17.01 12.72 10.89
CA GLY A 120 -15.76 12.07 10.52
C GLY A 120 -15.15 12.59 9.21
N ALA A 121 -14.35 11.74 8.56
CA ALA A 121 -13.75 12.02 7.27
C ALA A 121 -13.64 10.79 6.37
N LEU A 122 -13.78 11.00 5.06
CA LEU A 122 -13.29 10.11 4.01
C LEU A 122 -11.89 10.57 3.61
N ILE A 123 -10.87 9.74 3.83
CA ILE A 123 -9.47 10.06 3.56
C ILE A 123 -8.95 9.22 2.40
N LEU A 124 -8.35 9.87 1.41
CA LEU A 124 -7.59 9.26 0.33
C LEU A 124 -6.12 9.60 0.51
N PHE A 125 -5.27 8.58 0.47
CA PHE A 125 -3.84 8.71 0.68
C PHE A 125 -3.11 7.62 -0.09
N SER A 126 -1.78 7.66 -0.04
CA SER A 126 -0.94 6.61 -0.61
C SER A 126 0.05 6.08 0.41
N HIS A 127 0.54 4.86 0.19
CA HIS A 127 1.69 4.33 0.88
C HIS A 127 2.62 3.60 -0.10
N THR A 128 3.88 3.44 0.32
CA THR A 128 4.86 2.63 -0.41
C THR A 128 5.39 1.55 0.52
N HIS A 129 5.43 0.31 0.05
CA HIS A 129 6.02 -0.81 0.77
C HIS A 129 6.83 -1.68 -0.18
N THR A 130 7.74 -2.48 0.40
CA THR A 130 8.52 -3.46 -0.33
C THR A 130 8.13 -4.88 0.08
N GLN A 131 8.27 -5.80 -0.86
CA GLN A 131 8.30 -7.23 -0.62
C GLN A 131 9.65 -7.76 -1.07
N THR A 132 10.43 -8.36 -0.16
CA THR A 132 11.73 -8.96 -0.48
C THR A 132 11.64 -10.47 -0.38
N ASP A 133 11.89 -11.13 -1.50
CA ASP A 133 12.05 -12.58 -1.59
C ASP A 133 13.53 -12.93 -1.58
N ALA A 134 13.91 -13.96 -0.83
CA ALA A 134 15.30 -14.41 -0.79
C ALA A 134 15.36 -15.93 -0.69
N VAL A 135 16.37 -16.53 -1.32
CA VAL A 135 16.63 -17.97 -1.19
C VAL A 135 17.34 -18.30 0.12
N ALA A 136 17.05 -19.47 0.69
CA ALA A 136 17.60 -19.87 1.99
C ALA A 136 19.07 -20.32 1.92
N HIS A 137 19.50 -20.90 0.80
CA HIS A 137 20.81 -21.55 0.66
C HIS A 137 21.42 -21.36 -0.72
N SER A 138 22.75 -21.49 -0.81
CA SER A 138 23.49 -21.47 -2.07
C SER A 138 23.03 -22.57 -3.02
N GLY A 139 22.96 -22.26 -4.32
CA GLY A 139 22.50 -23.18 -5.36
C GLY A 139 21.01 -23.08 -5.69
N LEU A 140 20.24 -22.34 -4.88
CA LEU A 140 18.88 -21.92 -5.21
C LEU A 140 18.89 -20.57 -5.95
N GLN A 141 17.86 -20.34 -6.75
CA GLN A 141 17.66 -19.07 -7.45
C GLN A 141 16.17 -18.74 -7.60
N ILE A 142 15.89 -17.45 -7.75
CA ILE A 142 14.58 -16.93 -8.12
C ILE A 142 14.65 -16.56 -9.60
N ASN A 143 13.78 -17.18 -10.39
CA ASN A 143 13.62 -16.85 -11.80
C ASN A 143 12.52 -15.77 -11.90
N PRO A 144 12.85 -14.53 -12.34
CA PRO A 144 11.86 -13.47 -12.50
C PRO A 144 10.70 -13.90 -13.40
N GLY A 145 9.49 -13.46 -13.06
CA GLY A 145 8.32 -13.69 -13.90
C GLY A 145 8.33 -12.80 -15.15
N LYS A 146 7.42 -13.07 -16.09
CA LYS A 146 7.25 -12.22 -17.29
C LYS A 146 6.95 -10.76 -16.93
N ASP A 147 6.23 -10.54 -15.83
CA ASP A 147 5.86 -9.21 -15.35
C ASP A 147 7.06 -8.42 -14.79
N ASP A 148 8.16 -9.11 -14.47
CA ASP A 148 9.37 -8.51 -13.89
C ASP A 148 10.46 -8.23 -14.92
N ARG A 149 10.26 -8.68 -16.16
CA ARG A 149 11.26 -8.61 -17.23
C ARG A 149 11.73 -7.18 -17.51
N ALA A 150 10.84 -6.21 -17.38
CA ALA A 150 11.15 -4.80 -17.59
C ALA A 150 12.26 -4.29 -16.67
N TRP A 151 12.38 -4.85 -15.46
CA TRP A 151 13.40 -4.47 -14.49
C TRP A 151 14.53 -5.48 -14.37
N LEU A 152 14.22 -6.78 -14.45
CA LEU A 152 15.15 -7.85 -14.12
C LEU A 152 15.71 -8.59 -15.33
N HIS A 153 15.20 -8.31 -16.55
CA HIS A 153 15.68 -8.86 -17.81
C HIS A 153 15.79 -10.40 -17.86
N ASP A 154 14.87 -11.11 -17.18
CA ASP A 154 14.86 -12.57 -17.00
C ASP A 154 16.11 -13.17 -16.32
N VAL A 155 16.96 -12.33 -15.71
CA VAL A 155 18.19 -12.76 -15.06
C VAL A 155 17.87 -13.39 -13.69
N PRO A 156 18.29 -14.64 -13.43
CA PRO A 156 18.07 -15.27 -12.13
C PRO A 156 18.74 -14.50 -10.99
N ARG A 157 18.05 -14.40 -9.84
CA ARG A 157 18.49 -13.64 -8.67
C ARG A 157 18.57 -14.53 -7.43
N THR A 158 19.43 -14.19 -6.48
CA THR A 158 19.40 -14.81 -5.14
C THR A 158 18.38 -14.14 -4.22
N SER A 159 18.03 -12.89 -4.51
CA SER A 159 16.97 -12.14 -3.84
C SER A 159 16.35 -11.14 -4.81
N ILE A 160 15.04 -10.89 -4.67
CA ILE A 160 14.32 -9.86 -5.42
C ILE A 160 13.55 -9.00 -4.42
N THR A 161 13.76 -7.70 -4.45
CA THR A 161 12.96 -6.69 -3.76
C THR A 161 12.03 -6.03 -4.77
N TYR A 162 10.72 -6.20 -4.55
CA TYR A 162 9.67 -5.51 -5.30
C TYR A 162 9.21 -4.28 -4.51
N THR A 163 9.05 -3.15 -5.19
CA THR A 163 8.48 -1.92 -4.60
C THR A 163 7.07 -1.72 -5.10
N PHE A 164 6.13 -1.58 -4.17
CA PHE A 164 4.73 -1.31 -4.45
C PHE A 164 4.37 0.09 -4.00
N VAL A 165 3.67 0.80 -4.88
CA VAL A 165 3.03 2.08 -4.58
C VAL A 165 1.53 1.86 -4.64
N CYS A 166 0.84 2.19 -3.55
CA CYS A 166 -0.58 1.92 -3.38
C CYS A 166 -1.35 3.21 -3.11
N ASN A 167 -2.60 3.25 -3.56
CA ASN A 167 -3.58 4.26 -3.16
C ASN A 167 -4.60 3.60 -2.26
N ASP A 168 -5.00 4.28 -1.20
CA ASP A 168 -5.84 3.77 -0.14
C ASP A 168 -6.98 4.74 0.15
N ALA A 169 -8.14 4.18 0.50
CA ALA A 169 -9.29 4.95 0.93
C ALA A 169 -9.77 4.43 2.28
N ALA A 170 -9.95 5.33 3.25
CA ALA A 170 -10.42 5.00 4.58
C ALA A 170 -11.53 5.95 5.05
N THR A 171 -12.49 5.41 5.80
CA THR A 171 -13.42 6.23 6.59
C THR A 171 -12.90 6.31 8.02
N VAL A 172 -12.76 7.53 8.52
CA VAL A 172 -12.24 7.83 9.85
C VAL A 172 -13.32 8.53 10.69
N PRO A 173 -13.71 7.96 11.82
CA PRO A 173 -14.71 8.57 12.69
C PRO A 173 -14.15 9.79 13.45
N ALA A 174 -15.05 10.64 13.96
CA ALA A 174 -14.69 11.82 14.76
C ALA A 174 -14.28 11.49 16.21
N LYS A 175 -14.72 10.33 16.71
CA LYS A 175 -14.49 9.85 18.09
C LYS A 175 -13.48 8.71 18.09
N ALA A 176 -13.04 8.28 19.27
CA ALA A 176 -12.15 7.13 19.46
C ALA A 176 -12.84 5.79 19.12
N GLU A 177 -13.15 5.62 17.84
CA GLU A 177 -13.64 4.40 17.23
C GLU A 177 -12.65 3.95 16.14
N PRO A 178 -12.53 2.64 15.86
CA PRO A 178 -11.63 2.18 14.81
C PRO A 178 -12.02 2.75 13.44
N SER A 179 -11.01 3.15 12.69
CA SER A 179 -11.18 3.53 11.29
C SER A 179 -11.52 2.29 10.44
N ARG A 180 -11.95 2.51 9.20
CA ARG A 180 -12.22 1.42 8.26
C ARG A 180 -11.48 1.67 6.96
N LEU A 181 -10.59 0.75 6.59
CA LEU A 181 -10.03 0.73 5.24
C LEU A 181 -11.10 0.20 4.29
N ILE A 182 -11.54 1.00 3.33
CA ILE A 182 -12.66 0.68 2.43
C ILE A 182 -12.21 0.29 1.02
N GLY A 183 -10.93 0.44 0.71
CA GLY A 183 -10.32 0.00 -0.53
C GLY A 183 -8.84 0.32 -0.57
N TYR A 184 -8.10 -0.44 -1.39
CA TYR A 184 -6.74 -0.11 -1.77
C TYR A 184 -6.41 -0.72 -3.13
N THR A 185 -5.59 -0.02 -3.91
CA THR A 185 -5.09 -0.50 -5.20
C THR A 185 -3.59 -0.26 -5.25
N CYS A 186 -2.83 -1.35 -5.44
CA CYS A 186 -1.37 -1.32 -5.51
C CYS A 186 -0.87 -1.56 -6.93
N ALA A 187 0.23 -0.89 -7.28
CA ALA A 187 1.01 -1.18 -8.48
C ALA A 187 2.45 -1.51 -8.09
N ARG A 188 3.02 -2.54 -8.70
CA ARG A 188 4.47 -2.76 -8.68
C ARG A 188 5.12 -1.69 -9.54
N THR A 189 6.07 -0.96 -8.96
CA THR A 189 6.72 0.20 -9.59
C THR A 189 8.22 0.00 -9.77
N ASP A 190 8.80 -0.96 -9.06
CA ASP A 190 10.19 -1.35 -9.20
C ASP A 190 10.37 -2.82 -8.81
N ALA A 191 11.41 -3.44 -9.36
CA ALA A 191 11.90 -4.74 -8.94
C ALA A 191 13.43 -4.78 -9.10
N SER A 192 14.17 -5.10 -8.05
CA SER A 192 15.63 -5.12 -8.09
C SER A 192 16.21 -6.24 -7.25
N GLY A 193 17.45 -6.64 -7.56
CA GLY A 193 18.11 -7.71 -6.83
C GLY A 193 19.43 -8.14 -7.46
N PRO A 194 20.37 -8.68 -6.66
CA PRO A 194 21.66 -9.13 -7.18
C PRO A 194 21.49 -10.34 -8.11
N PRO A 195 22.14 -10.37 -9.29
CA PRO A 195 22.21 -11.56 -10.12
C PRO A 195 22.87 -12.71 -9.37
N VAL A 196 22.51 -13.95 -9.73
CA VAL A 196 23.28 -15.12 -9.29
C VAL A 196 24.73 -15.01 -9.81
N PRO A 197 25.76 -15.39 -9.02
CA PRO A 197 27.16 -15.21 -9.40
C PRO A 197 27.51 -15.80 -10.78
N SER A 198 26.97 -16.96 -11.12
CA SER A 198 27.19 -17.65 -12.40
C SER A 198 26.67 -16.90 -13.63
N TRP A 199 25.84 -15.87 -13.44
CA TRP A 199 25.34 -15.01 -14.50
C TRP A 199 26.15 -13.71 -14.61
N SER A 200 26.69 -13.20 -13.50
CA SER A 200 27.57 -12.03 -13.50
C SER A 200 28.81 -12.24 -14.36
N ASP A 201 29.30 -13.48 -14.46
CA ASP A 201 30.46 -13.84 -15.28
C ASP A 201 30.17 -13.89 -16.80
N ARG A 202 28.91 -13.71 -17.21
CA ARG A 202 28.47 -13.76 -18.63
C ARG A 202 28.03 -12.41 -19.19
N ALA A 203 27.93 -11.39 -18.35
CA ALA A 203 27.55 -10.02 -18.72
C ALA A 203 28.79 -9.20 -19.07
#